data_AF-A0A653DYK9-F1
#
_entry.id   AF-A0A653DYK9-F1
#
_cell.length_a   1.000
_cell.length_b   1.000
_cell.length_c   1.000
_cell.angle_alpha   90.00
_cell.angle_beta   90.00
_cell.angle_gamma   90.00
#
_symmetry.space_group_name_H-M   'P 1'
#
loop_
_entity.id
_entity.type
_entity.pdbx_description
1 polymer ?
#
loop_
_entity_poly.entity_id
_entity_poly.type
_entity_poly.pdbx_seq_one_letter_code
_entity_poly.pdbx_strand_id
1 'polypeptide(L)' 'MRIATFLFAITCLLGLSACGLGETAATASLQAKQAEQAQQQMKQLKEQVEQANQASNLRLNDAMKQSQ' A
#
# COMPACT_ATOMS: atom_id res chain seq x y z
N MET A 1 33.18 11.99 39.69
CA MET A 1 32.82 12.47 38.33
C MET A 1 32.52 11.33 37.33
N ARG A 2 33.26 10.21 37.34
CA ARG A 2 33.05 9.09 36.39
C ARG A 2 31.64 8.47 36.39
N ILE A 3 31.01 8.30 37.56
CA ILE A 3 29.68 7.67 37.69
C ILE A 3 28.56 8.56 37.09
N ALA A 4 28.67 9.89 37.26
CA ALA A 4 27.69 10.82 36.71
C ALA A 4 27.72 10.85 35.17
N THR A 5 28.90 10.72 34.57
CA THR A 5 29.06 10.62 33.11
C THR A 5 28.44 9.35 32.55
N PHE A 6 28.56 8.22 33.25
CA PHE A 6 27.94 6.95 32.83
C PHE A 6 26.41 6.99 32.91
N LEU A 7 25.84 7.57 33.97
CA LEU A 7 24.38 7.70 34.09
C LEU A 7 23.77 8.60 33.01
N PHE A 8 24.45 9.69 32.66
CA PHE A 8 24.02 10.59 31.59
C PHE A 8 24.05 9.94 30.21
N ALA A 9 25.05 9.09 29.93
CA ALA A 9 25.12 8.36 28.67
C ALA A 9 23.97 7.35 28.52
N ILE A 10 23.59 6.68 29.60
CA ILE A 10 22.51 5.67 29.58
C ILE A 10 21.14 6.32 29.36
N THR A 11 20.84 7.47 29.98
CA THR A 11 19.58 8.19 29.74
C THR A 11 19.45 8.73 28.32
N CYS A 12 20.55 9.20 27.71
CA CYS A 12 20.54 9.60 26.30
C CYS A 12 20.30 8.41 25.34
N LEU A 13 20.90 7.25 25.61
CA LEU A 13 20.71 6.04 24.81
C LEU A 13 19.27 5.52 24.87
N LEU A 14 18.66 5.52 26.06
CA LEU A 14 17.27 5.09 26.25
C LEU A 14 16.27 6.05 25.59
N GLY A 15 16.53 7.36 25.62
CA GLY A 15 15.71 8.36 24.95
C GLY A 15 15.68 8.21 23.42
N LEU A 16 16.80 7.82 22.81
CA LEU A 16 16.87 7.62 21.35
C LEU A 16 16.10 6.38 20.90
N SER A 17 16.09 5.31 21.69
CA SER A 17 15.31 4.10 21.39
C SER A 17 13.79 4.27 21.48
N ALA A 18 13.31 5.28 22.22
CA ALA A 18 11.87 5.58 22.33
C ALA A 18 11.34 6.41 21.15
N CYS A 19 12.21 7.03 20.34
CA CYS A 19 11.82 7.93 19.26
C CYS A 19 11.32 7.22 17.99
N GLY A 20 11.47 5.89 17.86
CA GLY A 20 11.07 5.14 16.66
C GLY A 20 10.06 4.00 16.88
N LEU A 21 9.71 3.70 18.14
CA LEU A 21 8.82 2.57 18.45
C LEU A 21 7.34 2.87 18.15
N GLY A 22 6.90 4.12 18.29
CA GLY A 22 5.52 4.54 17.97
C GLY A 22 5.25 4.65 16.46
N GLU A 23 6.28 4.96 15.68
CA GLU A 23 6.19 5.21 14.24
C GLU A 23 5.98 3.90 13.47
N THR A 24 6.52 2.78 13.99
CA THR A 24 6.44 1.46 13.33
C THR A 24 5.03 0.88 13.36
N ALA A 25 4.30 1.03 14.48
CA ALA A 25 2.91 0.57 14.59
C ALA A 25 1.93 1.45 13.77
N ALA A 26 2.17 2.76 13.72
CA ALA A 26 1.40 3.69 12.90
C ALA A 26 1.62 3.43 11.40
N THR A 27 2.85 3.14 10.99
CA THR A 27 3.19 2.83 9.59
C THR A 27 2.54 1.54 9.13
N ALA A 28 2.59 0.46 9.94
CA ALA A 28 1.95 -0.81 9.59
C ALA A 28 0.43 -0.67 9.37
N SER A 29 -0.25 0.11 10.22
CA SER A 29 -1.69 0.37 10.10
C SER A 29 -2.03 1.23 8.88
N LEU A 30 -1.20 2.22 8.57
CA LEU A 30 -1.32 3.06 7.36
C LEU A 30 -1.16 2.24 6.08
N GLN A 31 -0.17 1.35 6.05
CA GLN A 31 0.13 0.51 4.90
C GLN A 31 -1.00 -0.49 4.62
N ALA A 32 -1.57 -1.10 5.66
CA ALA A 32 -2.73 -1.97 5.54
C ALA A 32 -3.96 -1.25 4.97
N LYS A 33 -4.26 -0.03 5.47
CA LYS A 33 -5.37 0.78 4.94
C LYS A 33 -5.18 1.18 3.48
N GLN A 34 -3.97 1.58 3.10
CA GLN A 34 -3.68 1.93 1.70
C GLN A 34 -3.85 0.73 0.77
N ALA A 35 -3.39 -0.45 1.18
CA ALA A 35 -3.59 -1.68 0.42
C ALA A 35 -5.07 -2.05 0.25
N GLU A 36 -5.87 -1.93 1.31
CA GLU A 36 -7.31 -2.21 1.26
C GLU A 36 -8.06 -1.24 0.33
N GLN A 37 -7.74 0.07 0.41
CA GLN A 37 -8.32 1.08 -0.48
C GLN A 37 -7.93 0.84 -1.94
N ALA A 38 -6.66 0.53 -2.22
CA ALA A 38 -6.19 0.21 -3.56
C ALA A 38 -6.88 -1.06 -4.11
N GLN A 39 -7.09 -2.07 -3.26
CA GLN A 39 -7.77 -3.31 -3.64
C GLN A 39 -9.23 -3.06 -4.01
N GLN A 40 -9.94 -2.20 -3.27
CA GLN A 40 -11.32 -1.83 -3.59
C GLN A 40 -11.41 -1.06 -4.93
N GLN A 41 -10.53 -0.08 -5.14
CA GLN A 41 -10.47 0.65 -6.42
C GLN A 41 -10.13 -0.27 -7.59
N MET A 42 -9.19 -1.21 -7.41
CA MET A 42 -8.86 -2.18 -8.45
C MET A 42 -10.03 -3.10 -8.80
N LYS A 43 -10.86 -3.52 -7.83
CA LYS A 43 -12.04 -4.35 -8.13
C LYS A 43 -13.01 -3.61 -9.04
N GLN A 44 -13.34 -2.37 -8.72
CA GLN A 44 -14.25 -1.55 -9.54
C GLN A 44 -13.67 -1.27 -10.94
N LEU A 45 -12.36 -0.99 -11.01
CA LEU A 45 -11.70 -0.77 -12.30
C LEU A 45 -11.67 -2.05 -13.14
N LYS A 46 -11.44 -3.20 -12.51
CA LYS A 46 -11.42 -4.50 -13.20
C LYS A 46 -12.76 -4.82 -13.84
N GLU A 47 -13.86 -4.58 -13.15
CA GLU A 47 -15.21 -4.78 -13.71
C GLU A 47 -15.46 -3.88 -14.92
N GLN A 48 -15.03 -2.61 -14.87
CA GLN A 48 -15.15 -1.68 -16.01
C GLN A 48 -14.33 -2.14 -17.22
N VAL A 49 -13.10 -2.59 -16.99
CA VAL A 49 -12.23 -3.12 -18.06
C VAL A 49 -12.82 -4.39 -18.67
N GLU A 50 -13.36 -5.30 -17.85
CA GLU A 50 -13.96 -6.55 -18.32
C GLU A 50 -15.18 -6.29 -19.21
N GLN A 51 -16.07 -5.38 -18.80
CA GLN A 51 -17.23 -4.99 -19.61
C GLN A 51 -16.82 -4.36 -20.94
N ALA A 52 -15.84 -3.46 -20.92
CA ALA A 52 -15.31 -2.82 -22.13
C ALA A 52 -14.63 -3.83 -23.07
N ASN A 53 -13.90 -4.79 -22.51
CA ASN A 53 -13.26 -5.87 -23.27
C ASN A 53 -14.30 -6.78 -23.93
N GLN A 54 -15.34 -7.21 -23.22
CA GLN A 54 -16.42 -8.02 -23.81
C GLN A 54 -17.09 -7.30 -24.98
N ALA A 55 -17.48 -6.04 -24.80
CA ALA A 55 -18.11 -5.25 -25.86
C ALA A 55 -17.19 -5.09 -27.08
N SER A 56 -15.90 -4.84 -26.85
CA SER A 56 -14.91 -4.72 -27.92
C SER A 56 -14.71 -6.06 -28.65
N ASN A 57 -14.64 -7.16 -27.91
CA ASN A 57 -14.42 -8.49 -28.49
C ASN A 57 -15.60 -8.94 -29.35
N LEU A 58 -16.84 -8.61 -28.96
CA LEU A 58 -18.04 -8.84 -29.77
C LEU A 58 -17.96 -8.08 -31.11
N ARG A 59 -17.64 -6.78 -31.06
CA ARG A 59 -17.49 -5.96 -32.27
C ARG A 59 -16.37 -6.46 -33.18
N LEU A 60 -15.26 -6.90 -32.61
CA LEU A 60 -14.16 -7.53 -33.35
C LEU A 60 -14.61 -8.82 -34.04
N ASN A 61 -15.38 -9.67 -33.34
CA ASN A 61 -15.89 -10.92 -33.91
C ASN A 61 -16.85 -10.67 -35.08
N ASP A 62 -17.75 -9.70 -34.95
CA ASP A 62 -18.66 -9.32 -36.04
C ASP A 62 -17.91 -8.74 -37.24
N ALA A 63 -16.90 -7.88 -37.00
CA ALA A 63 -16.06 -7.36 -38.07
C ALA A 63 -15.28 -8.48 -38.80
N MET A 64 -14.78 -9.49 -38.07
CA MET A 64 -14.13 -10.64 -38.67
C MET A 64 -15.09 -11.50 -39.51
N LYS A 65 -16.33 -11.68 -39.06
CA LYS A 65 -17.36 -12.41 -39.83
C LYS A 65 -17.81 -11.65 -41.08
N GLN A 66 -17.84 -10.32 -41.04
CA GLN A 66 -18.16 -9.50 -42.23
C GLN A 66 -17.01 -9.46 -43.24
N SER A 67 -15.78 -9.71 -42.81
CA SER A 67 -14.58 -9.66 -43.66
C SER A 67 -14.22 -11.01 -44.31
N GLN A 68 -15.02 -12.06 -44.08
CA GLN A 68 -14.82 -13.42 -44.61
C GLN A 68 -15.94 -13.77 -45.59
#